data_AF-A0A8S2UZ77-F1
#
_entry.id   AF-A0A8S2UZ77-F1
#
_cell.length_a   1.000
_cell.length_b   1.000
_cell.length_c   1.000
_cell.angle_alpha   90.00
_cell.angle_beta   90.00
_cell.angle_gamma   90.00
#
_symmetry.space_group_name_H-M   'P 1'
#
loop_
_entity.id
_entity.type
_entity.pdbx_description
1 polymer ?
#
loop_
_entity_poly.entity_id
_entity_poly.type
_entity_poly.pdbx_seq_one_letter_code
_entity_poly.pdbx_strand_id
1 'polypeptide(L)' 'MDDGKAFIISSGALGQHLVADIHGMPTVDAIYIFCGNKARHEPWAKDWPKIR' A
#
# COMPACT_ATOMS: atom_id res chain seq x y z
N MET A 1 -9.68 19.98 11.40
CA MET A 1 -9.97 18.67 11.99
C MET A 1 -9.24 17.67 11.13
N ASP A 2 -8.25 16.97 11.67
CA ASP A 2 -7.60 15.87 10.96
C ASP A 2 -8.66 14.77 10.74
N ASP A 3 -9.14 14.65 9.50
CA ASP A 3 -10.07 13.61 9.05
C ASP A 3 -9.39 12.22 9.05
N GLY A 4 -8.94 11.76 10.24
CA GLY A 4 -8.63 10.37 10.56
C GLY A 4 -7.83 9.61 9.50
N LYS A 5 -6.81 10.22 8.89
CA LYS A 5 -6.00 9.57 7.87
C LYS A 5 -5.06 8.55 8.49
N ALA A 6 -4.95 7.40 7.83
CA ALA A 6 -4.14 6.26 8.25
C ALA A 6 -3.04 5.95 7.23
N PHE A 7 -1.91 5.50 7.78
CA PHE A 7 -0.84 4.86 7.01
C PHE A 7 -0.90 3.35 7.24
N ILE A 8 -0.80 2.58 6.17
CA ILE A 8 -0.86 1.13 6.23
C ILE A 8 0.53 0.56 5.93
N ILE A 9 1.02 -0.34 6.78
CA ILE A 9 2.23 -1.11 6.53
C ILE A 9 1.81 -2.56 6.31
N SER A 10 2.20 -3.13 5.16
CA SER A 10 1.82 -4.50 4.80
C SER A 10 3.01 -5.27 4.22
N SER A 11 2.95 -6.60 4.26
CA SER A 11 3.92 -7.43 3.57
C SER A 11 3.72 -7.36 2.06
N GLY A 12 4.74 -7.66 1.27
CA GLY A 12 4.60 -7.73 -0.19
C GLY A 12 3.49 -8.68 -0.68
N ALA A 13 3.32 -9.83 -0.03
CA ALA A 13 2.32 -10.82 -0.42
C ALA A 13 0.89 -10.39 -0.02
N LEU A 14 0.71 -9.87 1.19
CA LEU A 14 -0.60 -9.38 1.63
C LEU A 14 -0.99 -8.11 0.88
N GLY A 15 -0.03 -7.19 0.70
CA GLY A 15 -0.23 -5.93 -0.02
C GLY A 15 -0.73 -6.14 -1.45
N GLN A 16 -0.23 -7.14 -2.17
CA GLN A 16 -0.66 -7.43 -3.54
C GLN A 16 -2.17 -7.71 -3.65
N HIS A 17 -2.78 -8.24 -2.59
CA HIS A 17 -4.23 -8.49 -2.53
C HIS A 17 -4.97 -7.31 -1.90
N LEU A 18 -4.49 -6.82 -0.74
CA LEU A 18 -5.15 -5.80 0.06
C LEU A 18 -5.24 -4.44 -0.65
N VAL A 19 -4.20 -4.04 -1.39
CA VAL A 19 -4.10 -2.69 -1.98
C VAL A 19 -5.26 -2.40 -2.92
N ALA A 20 -5.73 -3.39 -3.67
CA ALA A 20 -6.86 -3.21 -4.58
C ALA A 20 -8.13 -2.73 -3.87
N ASP A 21 -8.35 -3.18 -2.63
CA ASP A 21 -9.54 -2.85 -1.86
C ASP A 21 -9.41 -1.51 -1.11
N ILE A 22 -8.21 -1.20 -0.61
CA ILE A 22 -8.01 -0.05 0.29
C ILE A 22 -7.50 1.21 -0.40
N HIS A 23 -6.93 1.10 -1.61
CA HIS A 23 -6.33 2.24 -2.30
C HIS A 23 -7.33 3.38 -2.54
N GLY A 24 -8.60 3.07 -2.83
CA GLY A 24 -9.65 4.06 -3.06
C GLY A 24 -10.16 4.76 -1.80
N MET A 25 -9.82 4.27 -0.60
CA MET A 25 -10.37 4.79 0.64
C MET A 25 -9.84 6.21 0.93
N PRO A 26 -10.72 7.20 1.19
CA PRO A 26 -10.31 8.58 1.50
C PRO A 26 -9.46 8.69 2.76
N THR A 27 -9.64 7.75 3.70
CA THR A 27 -8.90 7.65 4.96
C THR A 27 -7.51 7.04 4.80
N VAL A 28 -7.18 6.43 3.64
CA VAL A 28 -5.85 5.86 3.39
C VAL A 28 -4.99 6.89 2.67
N ASP A 29 -3.95 7.37 3.36
CA ASP A 29 -3.05 8.41 2.85
C ASP A 29 -1.82 7.82 2.16
N ALA A 30 -1.18 6.82 2.77
CA ALA A 30 -0.12 6.06 2.12
C ALA A 30 -0.08 4.60 2.57
N ILE A 31 0.51 3.76 1.70
CA ILE A 31 0.71 2.33 1.92
C ILE A 31 2.20 2.04 1.76
N TYR A 32 2.80 1.40 2.76
CA TYR A 32 4.19 0.98 2.74
C TYR A 32 4.27 -0.54 2.63
N ILE A 33 5.03 -1.01 1.65
CA ILE A 33 5.22 -2.45 1.44
C ILE A 33 6.55 -2.88 2.03
N PHE A 34 6.48 -3.49 3.22
CA PHE A 34 7.64 -4.12 3.83
C PHE A 34 7.91 -5.47 3.17
N CYS A 35 9.01 -5.58 2.43
CA CYS A 35 9.37 -6.80 1.73
C CYS A 35 10.88 -7.02 1.64
N GLY A 36 11.34 -8.22 1.98
CA GLY A 36 12.74 -8.63 1.79
C GLY A 36 13.09 -8.98 0.34
N ASN A 37 12.10 -9.24 -0.53
CA ASN A 37 12.30 -9.54 -1.95
C ASN A 37 11.69 -8.43 -2.82
N LYS A 38 12.41 -7.31 -2.91
CA LYS A 38 11.96 -6.13 -3.66
C LYS A 38 11.67 -6.45 -5.14
N ALA A 39 12.51 -7.24 -5.80
CA ALA A 39 12.37 -7.58 -7.22
C ALA A 39 11.03 -8.29 -7.54
N ARG A 40 10.51 -9.08 -6.61
CA ARG A 40 9.21 -9.76 -6.77
C ARG A 40 8.02 -8.79 -6.64
N HIS A 41 8.12 -7.78 -5.77
CA HIS A 41 6.96 -6.97 -5.39
C HIS A 41 6.95 -5.55 -5.98
N GLU A 42 8.10 -5.00 -6.37
CA GLU A 42 8.19 -3.70 -7.06
C GLU A 42 7.39 -3.64 -8.38
N PRO A 43 7.33 -4.70 -9.22
CA PRO A 43 6.62 -4.63 -10.49
C PRO A 43 5.13 -4.34 -10.38
N TRP A 44 4.43 -4.84 -9.36
CA TRP A 44 3.01 -4.54 -9.15
C TRP A 44 2.83 -3.32 -8.23
N ALA A 45 3.75 -3.09 -7.29
CA ALA A 45 3.62 -1.98 -6.33
C ALA A 45 3.73 -0.61 -7.01
N LYS A 46 4.55 -0.48 -8.06
CA LYS A 46 4.73 0.77 -8.82
C LYS A 46 3.47 1.27 -9.54
N ASP A 47 2.49 0.38 -9.75
CA ASP A 47 1.25 0.73 -10.47
C ASP A 47 0.25 1.46 -9.56
N TRP A 48 0.54 1.57 -8.25
CA TRP A 48 -0.36 2.17 -7.25
C TRP A 48 0.19 3.49 -6.69
N PRO A 49 -0.47 4.64 -6.92
CA PRO A 49 0.07 5.95 -6.57
C PRO A 49 0.15 6.24 -5.07
N LYS A 50 -0.62 5.53 -4.23
CA LYS A 50 -0.53 5.64 -2.76
C LYS A 50 0.55 4.75 -2.14
N ILE A 51 1.19 3.86 -2.92
CA ILE A 51 2.32 3.09 -2.40
C ILE A 51 3.58 3.96 -2.35
N ARG A 52 4.31 3.88 -1.23
CA ARG A 52 5.56 4.60 -0.97
C ARG A 52 6.71 3.63 -0.66
#